data_AF-A0A3B8ZJR7-F1
#
_entry.id   AF-A0A3B8ZJR7-F1
#
_cell.length_a   1.000
_cell.length_b   1.000
_cell.length_c   1.000
_cell.angle_alpha   90.00
_cell.angle_beta   90.00
_cell.angle_gamma   90.00
#
_symmetry.space_group_name_H-M   'P 1'
#
loop_
_entity.id
_entity.type
_entity.pdbx_description
1 polymer ?
#
loop_
_entity_poly.entity_id
_entity_poly.type
_entity_poly.pdbx_seq_one_letter_code
_entity_poly.pdbx_strand_id
1 'polypeptide(L)'
;MIVPGRPNESLLIDAIHYRNLEMPPADHGGKLSDREIAVLTRWVQMGAPDPRDGHDVLGGMSRQDAVKWWAFQPLPDLSGTERELATDARRIDDLLQREMVAKSLTLAPPADRRTLLRRLSYGLTGLPPTAEEVEAFVADRSNDAWSQVVERLLNSPQYGVHWGRHWLDV
;
A
#
# COMPACT_ATOMS: atom_id res chain seq x y z
N MET A 1 -11.01 17.00 -0.71
CA MET A 1 -10.03 17.74 -1.55
C MET A 1 -10.28 19.25 -1.46
N ILE A 2 -9.23 20.07 -1.51
CA ILE A 2 -9.32 21.55 -1.55
C ILE A 2 -9.50 22.00 -3.00
N VAL A 3 -10.34 23.00 -3.24
CA VAL A 3 -10.54 23.66 -4.54
C VAL A 3 -10.08 25.13 -4.41
N PRO A 4 -8.85 25.48 -4.84
CA PRO A 4 -8.32 26.84 -4.73
C PRO A 4 -9.28 27.90 -5.26
N GLY A 5 -9.46 28.99 -4.51
CA GLY A 5 -10.34 30.10 -4.85
C GLY A 5 -11.84 29.84 -4.63
N ARG A 6 -12.25 28.59 -4.36
CA ARG A 6 -13.66 28.20 -4.20
C ARG A 6 -13.88 27.46 -2.88
N PRO A 7 -13.98 28.19 -1.74
CA PRO A 7 -14.16 27.57 -0.42
C PRO A 7 -15.43 26.71 -0.32
N ASN A 8 -16.53 27.12 -0.95
CA ASN A 8 -17.80 26.39 -0.89
C ASN A 8 -17.76 25.04 -1.62
N GLU A 9 -16.85 24.86 -2.57
CA GLU A 9 -16.63 23.59 -3.28
C GLU A 9 -15.51 22.75 -2.64
N SER A 10 -14.86 23.27 -1.60
CA SER A 10 -13.72 22.62 -0.95
C SER A 10 -14.19 21.71 0.19
N LEU A 11 -13.95 20.41 0.06
CA LEU A 11 -14.33 19.40 1.07
C LEU A 11 -13.69 19.67 2.44
N LEU A 12 -12.47 20.24 2.47
CA LEU A 12 -11.83 20.62 3.73
C LEU A 12 -12.67 21.65 4.48
N ILE A 13 -13.16 22.68 3.78
CA ILE A 13 -13.99 23.73 4.37
C ILE A 13 -15.36 23.16 4.76
N ASP A 14 -15.90 22.23 3.98
CA ASP A 14 -17.12 21.51 4.37
C ASP A 14 -16.93 20.73 5.69
N ALA A 15 -15.82 20.00 5.80
CA ALA A 15 -15.51 19.12 6.93
C ALA A 15 -15.21 19.87 8.23
N ILE A 16 -14.43 20.96 8.20
CA ILE A 16 -14.16 21.75 9.42
C ILE A 16 -15.38 22.55 9.87
N HIS A 17 -16.33 22.81 8.96
CA HIS A 17 -17.62 23.41 9.30
C HIS A 17 -18.64 22.40 9.85
N TYR A 18 -18.34 21.10 9.82
CA TYR A 18 -19.25 20.01 10.21
C TYR A 18 -20.54 20.01 9.39
N ARG A 19 -20.44 20.16 8.07
CA ARG A 19 -21.61 20.16 7.18
C ARG A 19 -22.00 18.75 6.72
N ASN A 20 -21.05 18.01 6.14
CA ASN A 20 -21.26 16.59 5.79
C ASN A 20 -20.26 15.63 6.44
N LEU A 21 -19.07 16.13 6.77
CA LEU A 21 -18.00 15.39 7.45
C LEU A 21 -17.55 16.18 8.68
N GLU A 22 -16.97 15.50 9.66
CA GLU A 22 -16.44 16.13 10.88
C GLU A 22 -14.92 15.97 10.94
N MET A 23 -14.18 17.08 10.81
CA MET A 23 -12.73 17.08 10.99
C MET A 23 -12.27 18.30 11.81
N PRO A 24 -11.60 18.10 12.96
CA PRO A 24 -11.44 16.82 13.69
C PRO A 24 -12.80 16.24 14.12
N PRO A 25 -12.94 14.92 14.36
CA PRO A 25 -14.16 14.36 14.95
C PRO A 25 -14.46 14.92 16.35
N ALA A 26 -15.73 14.93 16.75
CA ALA A 26 -16.16 15.48 18.03
C ALA A 26 -15.46 14.82 19.25
N ASP A 27 -15.18 13.52 19.16
CA ASP A 27 -14.52 12.71 20.19
C ASP A 27 -12.99 12.76 20.13
N HIS A 28 -12.41 13.31 19.06
CA HIS A 28 -10.96 13.36 18.80
C HIS A 28 -10.51 14.77 18.40
N GLY A 29 -10.73 15.73 19.30
CA GLY A 29 -10.23 17.11 19.18
C GLY A 29 -11.32 18.16 18.97
N GLY A 30 -12.54 17.75 18.60
CA GLY A 30 -13.69 18.64 18.49
C GLY A 30 -13.58 19.64 17.33
N LYS A 31 -14.66 20.40 17.12
CA LYS A 31 -14.73 21.37 16.03
C LYS A 31 -13.74 22.50 16.27
N LEU A 32 -13.02 22.89 15.22
CA LEU A 32 -12.16 24.07 15.23
C LEU A 32 -12.97 25.31 15.61
N SER A 33 -12.30 26.29 16.22
CA SER A 33 -12.95 27.57 16.53
C SER A 33 -13.37 28.31 15.26
N ASP A 34 -14.41 29.13 15.34
CA ASP A 34 -14.87 29.95 14.20
C ASP A 34 -13.74 30.82 13.62
N ARG A 35 -12.81 31.26 14.47
CA ARG A 35 -11.64 32.03 14.06
C ARG A 35 -10.70 31.20 13.18
N GLU A 36 -10.37 29.98 13.57
CA GLU A 36 -9.50 29.09 12.81
C GLU A 36 -10.15 28.70 11.48
N ILE A 37 -11.45 28.39 11.51
CA ILE A 37 -12.24 28.10 10.32
C ILE A 37 -12.25 29.29 9.36
N ALA A 38 -12.39 30.52 9.86
CA ALA A 38 -12.35 31.73 9.05
C ALA A 38 -10.97 31.94 8.40
N VAL A 39 -9.88 31.64 9.11
CA VAL A 39 -8.52 31.72 8.56
C VAL A 39 -8.33 30.71 7.44
N LEU A 40 -8.72 29.45 7.65
CA LEU A 40 -8.61 28.39 6.64
C LEU A 40 -9.49 28.67 5.41
N THR A 41 -10.71 29.15 5.62
CA THR A 41 -11.62 29.58 4.55
C THR A 41 -11.01 30.69 3.71
N ARG A 42 -10.43 31.70 4.35
CA ARG A 42 -9.74 32.81 3.67
C ARG A 42 -8.51 32.31 2.91
N TRP A 43 -7.73 31.42 3.50
CA TRP A 43 -6.57 30.83 2.83
C TRP A 43 -6.97 30.11 1.53
N VAL A 44 -8.03 29.30 1.56
CA VAL A 44 -8.58 28.68 0.33
C VAL A 44 -9.06 29.74 -0.66
N GLN A 45 -9.75 30.79 -0.18
CA GLN A 45 -10.22 31.90 -1.02
C GLN A 45 -9.08 32.64 -1.73
N MET A 46 -7.93 32.78 -1.08
CA MET A 46 -6.72 33.36 -1.67
C MET A 46 -6.02 32.45 -2.69
N GLY A 47 -6.58 31.27 -2.97
CA GLY A 47 -5.97 30.28 -3.88
C GLY A 47 -5.10 29.24 -3.16
N ALA A 48 -5.27 29.09 -1.84
CA ALA A 48 -4.49 28.17 -1.01
C ALA A 48 -2.96 28.31 -1.20
N PRO A 49 -2.40 29.54 -1.09
CA PRO A 49 -0.97 29.76 -1.32
C PRO A 49 -0.14 28.98 -0.29
N ASP A 50 0.82 28.20 -0.78
CA ASP A 50 1.76 27.47 0.06
C ASP A 50 2.78 28.46 0.67
N PRO A 51 2.82 28.64 2.01
CA PRO A 51 3.67 29.64 2.65
C PRO A 51 5.14 29.21 2.74
N ARG A 52 5.52 28.05 2.20
CA ARG A 52 6.88 27.54 2.24
C ARG A 52 7.71 28.17 1.12
N ASP A 53 8.83 28.80 1.47
CA ASP A 53 9.68 29.62 0.59
C ASP A 53 10.53 28.82 -0.43
N GLY A 54 10.11 27.60 -0.77
CA GLY A 54 10.78 26.75 -1.78
C GLY A 54 12.06 26.06 -1.31
N HIS A 55 12.42 26.18 -0.02
CA HIS A 55 13.58 25.50 0.58
C HIS A 55 13.29 24.06 1.06
N ASP A 56 12.09 23.54 0.79
CA ASP A 56 11.74 22.17 1.16
C ASP A 56 12.55 21.17 0.34
N VAL A 57 13.42 20.46 1.05
CA VAL A 57 14.10 19.29 0.52
C VAL A 57 13.07 18.16 0.50
N LEU A 58 12.44 17.91 -0.66
CA LEU A 58 11.56 16.75 -0.87
C LEU A 58 12.42 15.47 -0.95
N GLY A 59 13.02 15.06 0.17
CA GLY A 59 13.90 13.88 0.21
C GLY A 59 15.03 13.90 -0.83
N GLY A 60 15.47 15.09 -1.26
CA GLY A 60 16.51 15.27 -2.29
C GLY A 60 16.00 15.46 -3.73
N MET A 61 14.69 15.51 -3.97
CA MET A 61 14.09 15.75 -5.30
C MET A 61 13.51 17.16 -5.44
N SER A 62 13.47 17.69 -6.67
CA SER A 62 12.71 18.92 -6.95
C SER A 62 11.20 18.63 -7.01
N ARG A 63 10.35 19.66 -6.84
CA ARG A 63 8.89 19.51 -7.05
C ARG A 63 8.55 18.98 -8.45
N GLN A 64 9.32 19.38 -9.47
CA GLN A 64 9.11 18.93 -10.84
C GLN A 64 9.43 17.45 -11.01
N ASP A 65 10.44 16.95 -10.30
CA ASP A 65 10.82 15.53 -10.31
C ASP A 65 9.81 14.69 -9.52
N ALA A 66 9.34 15.22 -8.38
CA ALA A 66 8.33 14.57 -7.56
C ALA A 66 7.05 14.28 -8.38
N VAL A 67 6.55 15.22 -9.17
CA VAL A 67 5.35 15.00 -10.00
C VAL A 67 5.53 13.89 -11.05
N LYS A 68 6.76 13.59 -11.46
CA LYS A 68 7.10 12.51 -12.41
C LYS A 68 7.42 11.18 -11.73
N TRP A 69 7.48 11.15 -10.40
CA TRP A 69 7.83 9.95 -9.65
C TRP A 69 6.76 8.86 -9.86
N TRP A 70 7.20 7.60 -9.92
CA TRP A 70 6.36 6.46 -10.29
C TRP A 70 5.12 6.33 -9.40
N ALA A 71 5.23 6.65 -8.10
CA ALA A 71 4.14 6.52 -7.14
C ALA A 71 3.04 7.59 -7.29
N PHE A 72 3.32 8.69 -8.02
CA PHE A 72 2.35 9.75 -8.28
C PHE A 72 1.79 9.71 -9.71
N GLN A 73 2.23 8.75 -10.53
CA GLN A 73 1.62 8.54 -11.84
C GLN A 73 0.26 7.87 -11.69
N PRO A 74 -0.73 8.21 -12.54
CA PRO A 74 -1.97 7.46 -12.58
C PRO A 74 -1.69 5.98 -12.92
N LEU A 75 -2.49 5.09 -12.36
CA LEU A 75 -2.43 3.68 -12.74
C LEU A 75 -2.80 3.55 -14.24
N PRO A 76 -2.11 2.68 -15.00
CA PRO A 76 -2.45 2.43 -16.39
C PRO A 76 -3.87 1.87 -16.48
N ASP A 77 -4.59 2.26 -17.54
CA ASP A 77 -5.93 1.76 -17.79
C ASP A 77 -5.89 0.24 -18.06
N LEU A 78 -6.55 -0.51 -17.19
CA LEU A 78 -6.71 -1.96 -17.31
C LEU A 78 -8.05 -2.35 -17.93
N SER A 79 -8.91 -1.38 -18.26
CA SER A 79 -10.19 -1.65 -18.92
C SER A 79 -9.93 -2.30 -20.29
N GLY A 80 -10.56 -3.46 -20.53
CA GLY A 80 -10.35 -4.24 -21.75
C GLY A 80 -9.50 -5.51 -21.61
N THR A 81 -8.93 -5.83 -20.43
CA THR A 81 -8.60 -7.23 -20.13
C THR A 81 -9.91 -7.99 -19.88
N GLU A 82 -10.15 -9.09 -20.61
CA GLU A 82 -11.36 -9.95 -20.56
C GLU A 82 -11.73 -10.52 -19.17
N ARG A 83 -11.05 -10.12 -18.09
CA ARG A 83 -11.27 -10.61 -16.72
C ARG A 83 -11.48 -9.46 -15.76
N GLU A 84 -12.64 -8.82 -15.91
CA GLU A 84 -13.19 -7.86 -14.94
C GLU A 84 -13.27 -8.45 -13.51
N LEU A 85 -13.30 -9.78 -13.39
CA LEU A 85 -13.37 -10.57 -12.15
C LEU A 85 -12.01 -11.07 -11.61
N ALA A 86 -10.87 -10.66 -12.20
CA ALA A 86 -9.55 -11.04 -11.69
C ALA A 86 -9.27 -10.36 -10.34
N THR A 87 -8.80 -11.13 -9.36
CA THR A 87 -8.23 -10.59 -8.11
C THR A 87 -7.07 -9.63 -8.41
N ASP A 88 -6.81 -8.66 -7.53
CA ASP A 88 -5.77 -7.65 -7.72
C ASP A 88 -4.38 -8.27 -8.02
N ALA A 89 -4.06 -9.41 -7.39
CA ALA A 89 -2.81 -10.15 -7.65
C ALA A 89 -2.69 -10.60 -9.12
N ARG A 90 -3.76 -11.12 -9.72
CA ARG A 90 -3.74 -11.58 -11.11
C ARG A 90 -3.59 -10.43 -12.10
N ARG A 91 -4.13 -9.26 -11.77
CA ARG A 91 -3.95 -8.04 -12.58
C ARG A 91 -2.48 -7.60 -12.63
N ILE A 92 -1.75 -7.75 -11.52
CA ILE A 92 -0.31 -7.46 -11.47
C ILE A 92 0.46 -8.47 -12.33
N ASP A 93 0.15 -9.76 -12.24
CA ASP A 93 0.80 -10.79 -13.07
C ASP A 93 0.56 -10.54 -14.57
N ASP A 94 -0.65 -10.15 -14.96
CA ASP A 94 -0.98 -9.83 -16.35
C ASP A 94 -0.19 -8.59 -16.85
N LEU A 95 -0.01 -7.57 -16.01
CA LEU A 95 0.84 -6.41 -16.30
C LEU A 95 2.30 -6.81 -16.53
N LEU A 96 2.85 -7.68 -15.67
CA LEU A 96 4.21 -8.19 -15.81
C LEU A 96 4.35 -9.04 -17.08
N GLN A 97 3.39 -9.92 -17.34
CA GLN A 97 3.42 -10.81 -18.50
C GLN A 97 3.43 -10.04 -19.82
N ARG A 98 2.67 -8.93 -19.92
CA ARG A 98 2.67 -8.05 -21.10
C ARG A 98 4.05 -7.48 -21.39
N GLU A 99 4.69 -6.91 -20.36
CA GLU A 99 6.03 -6.35 -20.47
C GLU A 99 7.09 -7.43 -20.78
N MET A 100 6.96 -8.61 -20.19
CA MET A 100 7.85 -9.73 -20.45
C MET A 100 7.77 -10.19 -21.90
N VAL A 101 6.57 -10.34 -22.46
CA VAL A 101 6.39 -10.70 -23.87
C VAL A 101 6.97 -9.65 -24.80
N ALA A 102 6.72 -8.36 -24.52
CA ALA A 102 7.28 -7.26 -25.30
C ALA A 102 8.81 -7.24 -25.29
N LYS A 103 9.43 -7.73 -24.20
CA LYS A 103 10.89 -7.81 -24.02
C LYS A 103 11.47 -9.20 -24.32
N SER A 104 10.68 -10.13 -24.85
CA SER A 104 11.09 -11.53 -25.11
C SER A 104 11.69 -12.24 -23.88
N LEU A 105 11.15 -11.95 -22.70
CA LEU A 105 11.53 -12.57 -21.43
C LEU A 105 10.56 -13.69 -21.06
N THR A 106 11.07 -14.71 -20.36
CA THR A 106 10.29 -15.83 -19.83
C THR A 106 10.45 -15.92 -18.31
N LEU A 107 9.40 -16.38 -17.64
CA LEU A 107 9.45 -16.58 -16.19
C LEU A 107 10.38 -17.75 -15.87
N ALA A 108 11.11 -17.61 -14.76
CA ALA A 108 11.83 -18.74 -14.20
C ALA A 108 10.82 -19.85 -13.80
N PRO A 109 11.21 -21.13 -13.91
CA PRO A 109 10.33 -22.21 -13.46
C PRO A 109 10.02 -22.06 -11.96
N PRO A 110 8.83 -22.47 -11.51
CA PRO A 110 8.52 -22.53 -10.08
C PRO A 110 9.57 -23.34 -9.32
N ALA A 111 9.92 -22.88 -8.12
CA ALA A 111 10.79 -23.67 -7.24
C ALA A 111 10.09 -24.97 -6.83
N ASP A 112 10.87 -26.01 -6.57
CA ASP A 112 10.35 -27.26 -6.03
C ASP A 112 9.72 -27.05 -4.64
N ARG A 113 8.81 -27.95 -4.25
CA ARG A 113 8.03 -27.82 -2.99
C ARG A 113 8.91 -27.71 -1.74
N ARG A 114 10.02 -28.45 -1.69
CA ARG A 114 10.95 -28.41 -0.56
C ARG A 114 11.65 -27.05 -0.49
N THR A 115 12.11 -26.53 -1.62
CA THR A 115 12.68 -25.18 -1.71
C THR A 115 11.66 -24.10 -1.35
N LEU A 116 10.42 -24.22 -1.80
CA LEU A 116 9.33 -23.28 -1.48
C LEU A 116 9.06 -23.22 0.02
N LEU A 117 8.83 -24.36 0.68
CA LEU A 117 8.59 -24.41 2.12
C LEU A 117 9.77 -23.85 2.91
N ARG A 118 11.00 -24.19 2.51
CA ARG A 118 12.20 -23.68 3.17
C ARG A 118 12.25 -22.15 3.10
N ARG A 119 12.07 -21.57 1.90
CA ARG A 119 12.07 -20.11 1.71
C ARG A 119 10.96 -19.44 2.51
N LEU A 120 9.76 -20.00 2.51
CA LEU A 120 8.61 -19.49 3.23
C LEU A 120 8.85 -19.50 4.75
N SER A 121 9.35 -20.61 5.29
CA SER A 121 9.61 -20.76 6.73
C SER A 121 10.64 -19.75 7.22
N TYR A 122 11.75 -19.60 6.50
CA TYR A 122 12.76 -18.58 6.82
C TYR A 122 12.19 -17.16 6.69
N GLY A 123 11.44 -16.88 5.63
CA GLY A 123 10.90 -15.55 5.39
C GLY A 123 9.83 -15.12 6.38
N LEU A 124 9.03 -16.05 6.89
CA LEU A 124 7.97 -15.74 7.85
C LEU A 124 8.42 -15.86 9.30
N THR A 125 9.23 -16.87 9.63
CA THR A 125 9.56 -17.21 11.03
C THR A 125 11.04 -17.08 11.37
N GLY A 126 11.90 -16.85 10.39
CA GLY A 126 13.35 -16.85 10.58
C GLY A 126 13.96 -18.23 10.87
N LEU A 127 13.17 -19.30 10.87
CA LEU A 127 13.58 -20.66 11.22
C LEU A 127 13.44 -21.62 10.03
N PRO A 128 14.26 -22.69 9.95
CA PRO A 128 14.05 -23.76 8.99
C PRO A 128 12.79 -24.57 9.33
N PRO A 129 12.12 -25.16 8.32
CA PRO A 129 11.08 -26.16 8.57
C PRO A 129 11.68 -27.45 9.15
N THR A 130 10.90 -28.18 9.93
CA THR A 130 11.23 -29.53 10.41
C THR A 130 11.19 -30.55 9.26
N ALA A 131 11.80 -31.72 9.46
CA ALA A 131 11.80 -32.77 8.45
C ALA A 131 10.37 -33.26 8.18
N GLU A 132 9.57 -33.42 9.24
CA GLU A 132 8.18 -33.86 9.18
C GLU A 132 7.30 -32.88 8.40
N GLU A 133 7.47 -31.57 8.63
CA GLU A 133 6.74 -30.54 7.87
C GLU A 133 7.09 -30.56 6.39
N VAL A 134 8.37 -30.81 6.04
CA VAL A 134 8.78 -30.93 4.64
C VAL A 134 8.13 -32.14 3.99
N GLU A 135 8.21 -33.32 4.61
CA GLU A 135 7.62 -34.53 4.05
C GLU A 135 6.10 -34.40 3.92
N ALA A 136 5.42 -33.85 4.93
CA ALA A 136 3.98 -33.59 4.88
C ALA A 136 3.62 -32.65 3.73
N PHE A 137 4.32 -31.52 3.60
CA PHE A 137 4.03 -30.56 2.52
C PHE A 137 4.39 -31.10 1.14
N VAL A 138 5.46 -31.88 0.99
CA VAL A 138 5.83 -32.48 -0.30
C VAL A 138 4.82 -33.54 -0.72
N ALA A 139 4.30 -34.33 0.22
CA ALA A 139 3.30 -35.36 -0.02
C ALA A 139 1.90 -34.79 -0.31
N ASP A 140 1.55 -33.65 0.29
CA ASP A 140 0.25 -33.02 0.11
C ASP A 140 0.11 -32.36 -1.28
N ARG A 141 -0.72 -32.96 -2.14
CA ARG A 141 -0.99 -32.46 -3.50
C ARG A 141 -2.33 -31.73 -3.62
N SER A 142 -2.96 -31.37 -2.50
CA SER A 142 -4.19 -30.59 -2.55
C SER A 142 -3.92 -29.18 -3.10
N ASN A 143 -4.98 -28.56 -3.62
CA ASN A 143 -4.91 -27.19 -4.17
C ASN A 143 -4.70 -26.13 -3.07
N ASP A 144 -5.00 -26.47 -1.82
CA ASP A 144 -4.93 -25.58 -0.66
C ASP A 144 -3.71 -25.81 0.23
N ALA A 145 -2.88 -26.83 -0.04
CA ALA A 145 -1.68 -27.17 0.74
C ALA A 145 -0.76 -25.96 0.99
N TRP A 146 -0.57 -25.11 -0.03
CA TRP A 146 0.25 -23.89 0.09
C TRP A 146 -0.37 -22.89 1.06
N SER A 147 -1.66 -22.58 0.88
CA SER A 147 -2.37 -21.62 1.73
C SER A 147 -2.43 -22.09 3.19
N GLN A 148 -2.64 -23.38 3.42
CA GLN A 148 -2.64 -23.95 4.77
C GLN A 148 -1.28 -23.79 5.46
N VAL A 149 -0.17 -24.04 4.74
CA VAL A 149 1.18 -23.82 5.30
C VAL A 149 1.42 -22.34 5.60
N VAL A 150 1.06 -21.43 4.70
CA VAL A 150 1.19 -19.99 4.92
C VAL A 150 0.43 -19.57 6.18
N GLU A 151 -0.83 -19.97 6.28
CA GLU A 151 -1.71 -19.64 7.41
C GLU A 151 -1.15 -20.19 8.73
N ARG A 152 -0.66 -21.44 8.73
CA ARG A 152 -0.04 -22.05 9.90
C ARG A 152 1.22 -21.30 10.36
N LEU A 153 2.07 -20.87 9.42
CA LEU A 153 3.29 -20.14 9.74
C LEU A 153 2.98 -18.72 10.26
N LEU A 154 2.04 -18.02 9.64
CA LEU A 154 1.57 -16.70 10.08
C LEU A 154 0.97 -16.73 11.48
N ASN A 155 0.21 -17.79 11.81
CA ASN A 155 -0.37 -17.99 13.14
C ASN A 155 0.62 -18.53 14.18
N SER A 156 1.87 -18.82 13.81
CA SER A 156 2.87 -19.31 14.75
C SER A 156 3.41 -18.18 15.63
N PRO A 157 3.71 -18.42 16.93
CA PRO A 157 4.37 -17.41 17.77
C PRO A 157 5.70 -16.91 17.19
N GLN A 158 6.40 -17.76 16.43
CA GLN A 158 7.70 -17.43 15.84
C GLN A 158 7.60 -16.37 14.74
N TYR A 159 6.46 -16.26 14.05
CA TYR A 159 6.21 -15.15 13.14
C TYR A 159 6.31 -13.81 13.88
N GLY A 160 5.58 -13.68 15.00
CA GLY A 160 5.64 -12.47 15.83
C GLY A 160 7.04 -12.18 16.38
N VAL A 161 7.77 -13.22 16.83
CA VAL A 161 9.14 -13.07 17.31
C VAL A 161 10.09 -12.61 16.19
N HIS A 162 9.99 -13.21 15.00
CA HIS A 162 10.85 -12.87 13.87
C HIS A 162 10.68 -11.42 13.45
N TRP A 163 9.44 -10.98 13.25
CA TRP A 163 9.15 -9.62 12.81
C TRP A 163 9.33 -8.59 13.92
N GLY A 164 9.01 -8.93 15.18
CA GLY A 164 9.21 -8.04 16.33
C GLY A 164 10.65 -7.58 16.51
N ARG A 165 11.64 -8.41 16.17
CA ARG A 165 13.07 -8.02 16.21
C ARG A 165 13.40 -6.85 15.29
N HIS A 166 12.80 -6.82 14.09
CA HIS A 166 13.01 -5.72 13.15
C HIS A 166 12.49 -4.37 13.67
N TRP A 167 11.55 -4.37 14.63
CA TRP A 167 11.02 -3.16 15.27
C TRP A 167 11.78 -2.76 16.53
N LEU A 168 12.51 -3.68 17.18
CA LEU A 168 13.31 -3.40 18.37
C LEU A 168 14.69 -2.80 18.05
N ASP A 169 15.15 -2.96 16.81
CA ASP A 169 16.45 -2.45 16.33
C ASP A 169 16.35 -1.03 15.69
N VAL A 170 15.24 -0.30 15.91
CA VAL A 170 14.99 1.05 15.35
C VAL A 170 14.99 2.13 16.43
#